data_AF-A0A9W6GTX5-F1
#
_entry.id   AF-A0A9W6GTX5-F1
#
_cell.length_a   1.000
_cell.length_b   1.000
_cell.length_c   1.000
_cell.angle_alpha   90.00
_cell.angle_beta   90.00
_cell.angle_gamma   90.00
#
_symmetry.space_group_name_H-M   'P 1'
#
loop_
_entity.id
_entity.type
_entity.pdbx_description
1 polymer ?
#
loop_
_entity_poly.entity_id
_entity_poly.type
_entity_poly.pdbx_seq_one_letter_code
_entity_poly.pdbx_strand_id
1 'polypeptide(L)'
;MILAEFGLPVVAETRNGHKYEIFKFVDGYSAGAKAGRAVFHGAADVLTLGLWEVVGTPTEGVFSGDEMAFQLRYDKDDRVDEVVALKH
;
A
#
# COMPACT_ATOMS: atom_id res chain seq x y z
N MET A 1 -7.91 -5.29 -4.65
CA MET A 1 -8.98 -4.25 -4.55
C MET A 1 -8.35 -3.05 -3.86
N ILE A 2 -8.21 -1.92 -4.55
CA ILE A 2 -7.42 -0.75 -4.08
C ILE A 2 -7.88 -0.25 -2.70
N LEU A 3 -9.19 -0.26 -2.44
CA LEU A 3 -9.76 0.14 -1.15
C LEU A 3 -9.26 -0.69 0.05
N ALA A 4 -9.07 -1.99 -0.15
CA ALA A 4 -8.64 -2.90 0.92
C ALA A 4 -7.14 -2.74 1.24
N GLU A 5 -6.37 -2.20 0.30
CA GLU A 5 -4.92 -2.11 0.41
C GLU A 5 -4.45 -0.72 0.84
N PHE A 6 -5.18 0.33 0.42
CA PHE A 6 -4.82 1.73 0.60
C PHE A 6 -5.85 2.56 1.37
N GLY A 7 -7.01 1.99 1.71
CA GLY A 7 -8.08 2.70 2.41
C GLY A 7 -8.93 3.57 1.49
N LEU A 8 -9.62 4.55 2.06
CA LEU A 8 -10.44 5.52 1.30
C LEU A 8 -9.53 6.51 0.57
N PRO A 9 -9.93 6.98 -0.64
CA PRO A 9 -9.20 8.03 -1.32
C PRO A 9 -9.23 9.32 -0.50
N VAL A 10 -8.12 10.05 -0.52
CA VAL A 10 -7.97 11.34 0.17
C VAL A 10 -8.72 12.45 -0.58
N VAL A 11 -8.82 12.29 -1.90
CA VAL A 11 -9.61 13.16 -2.78
C VAL A 11 -10.40 12.27 -3.72
N ALA A 12 -11.69 12.57 -3.86
CA ALA A 12 -12.55 12.00 -4.90
C ALA A 12 -13.26 13.15 -5.62
N GLU A 13 -12.99 13.31 -6.91
CA GLU A 13 -13.59 14.37 -7.72
C GLU A 13 -14.11 13.83 -9.06
N THR A 14 -15.03 14.57 -9.68
CA THR A 14 -15.49 14.27 -11.04
C THR A 14 -15.17 15.46 -11.94
N ARG A 15 -14.38 15.23 -12.97
CA ARG A 15 -13.94 16.27 -13.93
C ARG A 15 -14.17 15.77 -15.36
N ASN A 16 -14.80 16.60 -16.19
CA ASN A 16 -15.09 16.27 -17.60
C ASN A 16 -15.82 14.93 -17.81
N GLY A 17 -16.70 14.54 -16.87
CA GLY A 17 -17.43 13.26 -16.92
C GLY A 17 -16.62 12.04 -16.48
N HIS A 18 -15.36 12.22 -16.08
CA HIS A 18 -14.51 11.17 -15.54
C HIS A 18 -14.36 11.32 -14.03
N LYS A 19 -14.39 10.19 -13.32
CA LYS A 19 -14.13 10.14 -11.88
C LYS A 19 -12.63 10.01 -11.66
N TYR A 20 -12.11 10.83 -10.75
CA TYR A 20 -10.71 10.82 -10.33
C TYR A 20 -10.64 10.59 -8.83
N GLU A 21 -9.75 9.70 -8.41
CA GLU A 21 -9.49 9.44 -7.00
C GLU A 21 -7.99 9.51 -6.72
N ILE A 22 -7.61 10.22 -5.66
CA ILE A 22 -6.22 10.31 -5.21
C ILE A 22 -6.07 9.48 -3.95
N PHE A 23 -5.17 8.49 -4.00
CA PHE A 23 -4.79 7.68 -2.86
C PHE A 23 -3.39 8.10 -2.41
N LYS A 24 -3.22 8.31 -1.11
CA LYS A 24 -1.93 8.62 -0.50
C LYS A 24 -1.59 7.54 0.50
N PHE A 25 -0.39 6.98 0.41
CA PHE A 25 0.10 5.99 1.35
C PHE A 25 1.61 6.07 1.50
N VAL A 26 2.11 5.57 2.63
CA VAL A 26 3.55 5.49 2.91
C VAL A 26 4.07 4.18 2.34
N ASP A 27 5.14 4.22 1.54
CA ASP A 27 5.70 3.02 0.91
C ASP A 27 6.10 1.99 1.98
N GLY A 28 5.71 0.74 1.73
CA GLY A 28 5.86 -0.39 2.63
C GLY A 28 4.95 -0.43 3.86
N TYR A 29 4.10 0.57 4.07
CA TYR A 29 3.07 0.57 5.13
C TYR A 29 1.66 0.18 4.63
N SER A 30 1.53 -0.29 3.38
CA SER A 30 0.25 -0.79 2.85
C SER A 30 -0.29 -1.95 3.69
N ALA A 31 -1.61 -2.16 3.67
CA ALA A 31 -2.24 -3.22 4.46
C ALA A 31 -1.71 -4.62 4.06
N GLY A 32 -1.49 -4.85 2.76
CA GLY A 32 -0.89 -6.09 2.25
C GLY A 32 0.56 -6.28 2.71
N ALA A 33 1.37 -5.22 2.68
CA ALA A 33 2.76 -5.26 3.14
C ALA A 33 2.88 -5.50 4.65
N LYS A 34 1.93 -4.97 5.45
CA LYS A 34 1.84 -5.23 6.90
C LYS A 34 1.40 -6.67 7.18
N ALA A 35 0.35 -7.15 6.51
CA ALA A 35 -0.17 -8.49 6.68
C ALA A 35 0.84 -9.57 6.25
N GLY A 36 1.51 -9.38 5.11
CA GLY A 36 2.55 -10.27 4.61
C GLY A 36 3.74 -10.38 5.58
N ARG A 37 4.15 -9.26 6.19
CA ARG A 37 5.16 -9.27 7.25
C ARG A 37 4.68 -10.05 8.46
N ALA A 38 3.51 -9.76 9.00
CA ALA A 38 3.01 -10.48 10.18
C ALA A 38 2.97 -12.01 9.96
N VAL A 39 2.53 -12.45 8.79
CA VAL A 39 2.52 -13.88 8.43
C VAL A 39 3.93 -14.44 8.28
N PHE A 40 4.83 -13.74 7.59
CA PHE A 40 6.20 -14.19 7.40
C PHE A 40 6.97 -14.27 8.71
N HIS A 41 6.88 -13.22 9.55
CA HIS A 41 7.48 -13.19 10.87
C HIS A 41 6.93 -14.32 11.75
N GLY A 42 5.61 -14.48 11.85
CA GLY A 42 5.02 -15.56 12.65
C GLY A 42 5.38 -16.97 12.16
N ALA A 43 5.46 -17.18 10.85
CA ALA A 43 5.90 -18.47 10.29
C ALA A 43 7.39 -18.72 10.59
N ALA A 44 8.24 -17.69 10.44
CA ALA A 44 9.66 -17.79 10.74
C ALA A 44 9.92 -18.01 12.23
N ASP A 45 9.15 -17.38 13.13
CA ASP A 45 9.26 -17.60 14.58
C ASP A 45 8.95 -19.06 14.95
N VAL A 46 7.87 -19.65 14.39
CA VAL A 46 7.54 -21.06 14.64
C VAL A 46 8.62 -21.99 14.07
N LEU A 47 9.08 -21.74 12.84
CA LEU A 47 10.04 -22.60 12.16
C LEU A 47 11.44 -22.54 12.77
N THR A 48 11.79 -21.40 13.40
CA THR A 48 13.10 -21.18 14.01
C THR A 48 13.07 -21.26 15.53
N LEU A 49 11.94 -21.69 16.12
CA LEU A 49 11.73 -21.76 17.57
C LEU A 49 11.99 -20.42 18.29
N GLY A 50 11.62 -19.31 17.65
CA GLY A 50 11.80 -17.94 18.16
C GLY A 50 13.17 -17.31 17.88
N LEU A 51 14.05 -17.96 17.10
CA LEU A 51 15.35 -17.39 16.75
C LEU A 51 15.23 -16.18 15.80
N TRP A 52 14.17 -16.14 14.99
CA TRP A 52 13.88 -15.05 14.07
C TRP A 52 13.67 -13.70 14.77
N GLU A 53 13.10 -13.68 15.98
CA GLU A 53 12.97 -12.47 16.82
C GLU A 53 14.32 -11.85 17.23
N VAL A 54 15.41 -12.63 17.23
CA VAL A 54 16.76 -12.18 17.65
C VAL A 54 17.60 -11.70 16.45
N VAL A 55 17.41 -12.31 15.28
CA VAL A 55 18.21 -12.06 14.07
C VAL A 55 17.52 -11.09 13.11
N GLY A 56 16.18 -11.09 13.07
CA GLY A 56 15.38 -10.28 12.13
C GLY A 56 15.27 -8.78 12.48
N THR A 57 15.84 -8.36 13.60
CA THR A 57 15.66 -7.03 14.22
C THR A 57 16.50 -5.90 13.60
N PRO A 58 16.78 -5.89 12.29
CA PRO A 58 16.91 -4.59 11.62
C PRO A 58 16.17 -4.53 10.28
N THR A 59 15.17 -5.39 10.04
CA THR A 59 14.39 -5.36 8.78
C THR A 59 13.46 -4.15 8.69
N GLU A 60 13.25 -3.43 9.81
CA GLU A 60 12.46 -2.19 9.88
C GLU A 60 13.16 -0.98 9.22
N GLY A 61 14.44 -1.10 8.84
CA GLY A 61 15.22 0.00 8.26
C GLY A 61 15.15 0.15 6.72
N VAL A 62 14.47 -0.75 6.01
CA VAL A 62 14.44 -0.75 4.52
C VAL A 62 13.20 -0.03 3.96
N PHE A 63 12.33 0.47 4.83
CA PHE A 63 11.27 1.37 4.42
C PHE A 63 11.86 2.76 4.27
N SER A 64 11.84 3.32 3.06
CA SER A 64 12.19 4.74 2.92
C SER A 64 11.22 5.64 3.67
N GLY A 65 10.00 5.15 3.94
CA GLY A 65 8.95 5.93 4.60
C GLY A 65 8.41 7.05 3.71
N ASP A 66 8.74 7.03 2.42
CA ASP A 66 8.31 8.07 1.50
C ASP A 66 6.80 8.01 1.29
N GLU A 67 6.17 9.18 1.38
CA GLU A 67 4.76 9.34 1.01
C GLU A 67 4.63 9.24 -0.51
N MET A 68 3.92 8.21 -0.98
CA MET A 68 3.52 8.06 -2.36
C MET A 68 2.07 8.48 -2.53
N ALA A 69 1.78 9.19 -3.64
CA ALA A 69 0.42 9.51 -4.04
C ALA A 69 0.16 9.03 -5.47
N PHE A 70 -0.99 8.42 -5.68
CA PHE A 70 -1.45 7.96 -6.99
C PHE A 70 -2.79 8.59 -7.29
N GLN A 71 -2.93 9.12 -8.50
CA GLN A 71 -4.21 9.50 -9.07
C GLN A 71 -4.69 8.37 -9.98
N LEU A 72 -5.90 7.91 -9.73
CA LEU A 72 -6.61 6.97 -10.59
C LEU A 72 -7.72 7.71 -11.34
N ARG A 73 -7.86 7.42 -12.63
CA ARG A 73 -9.04 7.77 -13.42
C ARG A 73 -9.87 6.51 -13.67
N TYR A 74 -11.18 6.69 -13.63
CA TYR A 74 -12.14 5.66 -13.99
C TYR A 74 -12.84 5.99 -15.32
N ASP A 75 -13.08 4.95 -16.10
CA ASP A 75 -13.93 4.99 -17.28
C ASP A 75 -15.42 5.03 -16.90
N LYS A 76 -16.26 5.11 -17.93
CA LYS A 76 -17.73 5.17 -17.80
C LYS A 76 -18.37 3.91 -17.18
N ASP A 77 -17.63 2.81 -17.09
CA ASP A 77 -18.07 1.53 -16.53
C ASP A 77 -17.45 1.30 -15.13
N ASP A 78 -16.97 2.38 -14.49
CA ASP A 78 -16.30 2.39 -13.18
C ASP A 78 -15.02 1.52 -13.11
N ARG A 79 -14.35 1.32 -14.24
CA ARG A 79 -13.07 0.60 -14.31
C ARG A 79 -11.92 1.58 -14.38
N VAL A 80 -10.82 1.25 -13.70
CA VAL A 80 -9.59 2.03 -13.77
C VAL A 80 -9.05 1.98 -15.21
N ASP A 81 -8.90 3.14 -15.84
CA ASP A 81 -8.35 3.27 -17.19
C ASP A 81 -7.04 4.09 -17.23
N GLU A 82 -6.71 4.79 -16.15
CA GLU A 82 -5.46 5.54 -16.01
C GLU A 82 -4.95 5.53 -14.56
N VAL A 83 -3.62 5.42 -14.41
CA VAL A 83 -2.94 5.52 -13.11
C VAL A 83 -1.72 6.42 -13.27
N VAL A 84 -1.68 7.51 -12.50
CA VAL A 84 -0.58 8.49 -12.50
C VAL A 84 0.05 8.54 -11.12
N ALA A 85 1.35 8.27 -11.04
CA ALA A 85 2.13 8.49 -9.82
C ALA A 85 2.41 9.99 -9.67
N LEU A 86 1.93 10.58 -8.58
CA LEU A 86 2.22 11.95 -8.19
C LEU A 86 3.55 11.92 -7.42
N LYS A 87 4.66 12.11 -8.13
CA LYS A 87 5.98 12.25 -7.50
C LYS A 87 6.06 13.57 -6.74
N HIS A 88 6.61 13.51 -5.54
CA HIS A 88 7.03 14.66 -4.77
C HIS A 88 8.47 15.08 -5.09
#